data_AF-A0A2E3XMQ6-F1
#
_entry.id   AF-A0A2E3XMQ6-F1
#
_cell.length_a   1.000
_cell.length_b   1.000
_cell.length_c   1.000
_cell.angle_alpha   90.00
_cell.angle_beta   90.00
_cell.angle_gamma   90.00
#
_symmetry.space_group_name_H-M   'P 1'
#
loop_
_entity.id
_entity.type
_entity.pdbx_description
1 polymer ?
#
loop_
_entity_poly.entity_id
_entity_poly.type
_entity_poly.pdbx_seq_one_letter_code
_entity_poly.pdbx_strand_id
1 'polypeptide(L)' 'MAHEDLESYYKVNFALMQHHKYSLTELENMIPWEREIYLTLLQQYIEEENLKAQQAANNG' A
#
# COMPACT_ATOMS: atom_id res chain seq x y z
N MET A 1 18.89 -0.07 -10.72
CA MET A 1 19.57 0.29 -9.45
C MET A 1 18.86 1.42 -8.72
N ALA A 2 18.79 2.68 -9.19
CA ALA A 2 18.08 3.74 -8.44
C ALA A 2 16.54 3.61 -8.40
N HIS A 3 15.93 2.96 -9.41
CA HIS A 3 14.48 2.76 -9.46
C HIS A 3 13.98 1.66 -8.50
N GLU A 4 14.80 0.62 -8.30
CA GLU A 4 14.52 -0.47 -7.33
C GLU A 4 14.51 0.05 -5.90
N ASP A 5 15.37 1.02 -5.60
CA ASP A 5 15.49 1.62 -4.27
C ASP A 5 14.26 2.49 -3.95
N LEU A 6 13.78 3.26 -4.93
CA LEU A 6 12.58 4.09 -4.78
C LEU A 6 11.31 3.24 -4.60
N GLU A 7 11.15 2.20 -5.42
CA GLU A 7 10.04 1.26 -5.29
C GLU A 7 10.08 0.53 -3.94
N SER A 8 11.25 0.07 -3.52
CA SER A 8 11.45 -0.59 -2.22
C SER A 8 11.13 0.34 -1.06
N TYR A 9 11.54 1.61 -1.14
CA TYR A 9 11.22 2.65 -0.16
C TYR A 9 9.70 2.83 -0.01
N TYR A 10 8.97 2.96 -1.12
CA TYR A 10 7.51 3.10 -1.07
C TYR A 10 6.79 1.85 -0.57
N LYS A 11 7.28 0.65 -0.90
CA LYS A 11 6.74 -0.61 -0.36
C LYS A 11 6.94 -0.74 1.14
N VAL A 12 8.14 -0.43 1.63
CA VAL A 12 8.45 -0.46 3.06
C VAL A 12 7.61 0.57 3.80
N ASN A 13 7.53 1.80 3.28
CA ASN A 13 6.68 2.83 3.85
C ASN A 13 5.22 2.40 3.87
N PHE A 14 4.67 1.89 2.77
CA PHE A 14 3.29 1.40 2.70
C PHE A 14 2.99 0.34 3.77
N ALA A 15 3.87 -0.65 3.94
CA ALA A 15 3.73 -1.67 4.97
C ALA A 15 3.75 -1.06 6.38
N LEU A 16 4.67 -0.12 6.62
CA LEU A 16 4.71 0.64 7.87
C LEU A 16 3.42 1.46 8.04
N MET A 17 2.85 2.07 6.99
CA MET A 17 1.61 2.84 7.07
C MET A 17 0.38 2.01 7.38
N GLN A 18 0.29 0.80 6.83
CA GLN A 18 -0.83 -0.08 7.14
C GLN A 18 -0.79 -0.54 8.59
N HIS A 19 0.40 -0.83 9.11
CA HIS A 19 0.56 -1.29 10.49
C HIS A 19 0.67 -0.16 11.52
N HIS A 20 1.07 1.04 11.09
CA HIS A 20 1.13 2.25 11.89
C HIS A 20 0.12 3.25 11.34
N LYS A 21 -1.05 3.33 11.99
CA LYS A 21 -2.16 4.24 11.63
C LYS A 21 -1.65 5.66 11.43
N TYR A 22 -1.61 6.12 10.18
CA TYR A 22 -1.36 7.53 9.88
C TYR A 22 -2.46 8.39 10.49
N SER A 23 -2.08 9.51 11.08
CA SER A 23 -3.04 10.53 11.47
C SER A 23 -3.59 11.23 10.22
N LEU A 24 -4.83 11.74 10.32
CA LEU A 24 -5.47 12.49 9.23
C LEU A 24 -4.59 13.69 8.79
N THR A 25 -3.89 14.29 9.74
CA THR A 25 -2.96 15.41 9.55
C THR A 25 -1.72 15.03 8.74
N GLU A 26 -1.22 13.80 8.87
CA GLU A 26 -0.08 13.32 8.08
C GLU A 26 -0.48 13.04 6.63
N LEU A 27 -1.69 12.53 6.41
CA LEU A 27 -2.24 12.31 5.06
C LEU A 27 -2.50 13.64 4.33
N GLU A 28 -2.96 14.67 5.04
CA GLU A 28 -3.21 15.99 4.46
C GLU A 28 -1.91 16.73 4.08
N ASN A 29 -0.80 16.43 4.78
CA ASN A 29 0.50 17.02 4.50
C ASN A 29 1.32 16.22 3.46
N MET A 30 0.81 15.10 2.94
CA MET A 30 1.50 14.35 1.90
C MET A 30 1.56 15.13 0.59
N ILE A 31 2.70 15.01 -0.10
CA ILE A 31 2.86 15.61 -1.42
C ILE A 31 1.88 14.89 -2.39
N PRO A 32 1.17 15.61 -3.29
CA PRO A 32 0.12 15.02 -4.11
C PRO A 32 0.50 13.74 -4.86
N TRP A 33 1.74 13.65 -5.36
CA TRP A 33 2.22 12.48 -6.10
C TRP A 33 2.52 11.27 -5.19
N GLU A 34 2.95 11.48 -3.94
CA GLU A 34 3.17 10.38 -2.98
C GLU A 34 1.85 9.71 -2.59
N ARG A 35 0.79 10.52 -2.48
CA ARG A 35 -0.56 10.02 -2.24
C ARG A 35 -1.06 9.14 -3.39
N GLU A 36 -0.76 9.48 -4.63
CA GLU A 36 -1.12 8.67 -5.80
C GLU A 36 -0.40 7.30 -5.79
N ILE A 37 0.87 7.28 -5.42
CA ILE A 37 1.63 6.03 -5.25
C ILE A 37 1.03 5.20 -4.11
N TYR A 38 0.73 5.83 -2.96
CA TYR A 38 0.10 5.15 -1.82
C TYR A 38 -1.25 4.53 -2.20
N LEU A 39 -2.12 5.27 -2.88
CA LEU A 39 -3.41 4.78 -3.35
C LEU A 39 -3.27 3.60 -4.31
N THR A 40 -2.28 3.65 -5.21
CA THR A 40 -1.99 2.56 -6.15
C THR A 40 -1.57 1.30 -5.40
N LEU A 41 -0.64 1.41 -4.45
CA LEU A 41 -0.20 0.28 -3.61
C LEU A 41 -1.32 -0.26 -2.73
N LEU A 42 -2.18 0.61 -2.20
CA LEU A 42 -3.35 0.23 -1.41
C LEU A 42 -4.37 -0.56 -2.24
N GLN A 43 -4.64 -0.11 -3.47
CA GLN A 43 -5.53 -0.83 -4.37
C GLN A 43 -5.00 -2.23 -4.69
N GLN A 44 -3.72 -2.34 -5.03
CA GLN A 44 -3.06 -3.64 -5.28
C GLN A 44 -3.17 -4.57 -4.08
N TYR A 45 -2.89 -4.05 -2.88
CA TYR A 45 -3.00 -4.83 -1.65
C TYR A 45 -4.42 -5.37 -1.41
N ILE A 46 -5.45 -4.53 -1.60
CA ILE A 46 -6.85 -4.94 -1.45
C ILE A 46 -7.22 -6.01 -2.49
N GLU A 47 -6.78 -5.85 -3.74
CA GLU A 47 -7.00 -6.84 -4.80
C GLU A 47 -6.36 -8.20 -4.45
N GLU A 48 -5.13 -8.21 -3.94
CA GLU A 48 -4.46 -9.42 -3.50
C GLU A 48 -5.17 -10.09 -2.32
N GLU A 49 -5.58 -9.33 -1.31
CA GLU A 49 -6.31 -9.87 -0.15
C GLU A 49 -7.68 -10.44 -0.55
N ASN A 50 -8.41 -9.76 -1.44
CA ASN A 50 -9.66 -10.27 -2.01
C ASN A 50 -9.43 -11.56 -2.80
N LEU A 51 -8.37 -11.63 -3.60
CA LEU A 51 -8.02 -12.83 -4.34
C LEU A 51 -7.68 -14.00 -3.41
N LYS A 52 -6.90 -13.76 -2.35
CA LYS A 52 -6.60 -14.77 -1.31
C LYS A 52 -7.87 -15.23 -0.62
N ALA A 53 -8.77 -14.31 -0.26
CA ALA A 53 -10.05 -14.64 0.37
C ALA A 53 -10.94 -15.48 -0.57
N GLN A 54 -11.00 -15.15 -1.86
CA GLN A 54 -11.71 -15.94 -2.87
C GLN A 54 -11.09 -17.34 -3.05
N GLN A 55 -9.76 -17.44 -3.10
CA GLN A 55 -9.06 -18.72 -3.18
C GLN A 55 -9.28 -19.57 -1.93
N ALA A 56 -9.30 -18.97 -0.74
CA ALA A 56 -9.61 -19.67 0.50
C ALA A 56 -11.07 -20.16 0.54
N ALA A 57 -12.01 -19.36 0.02
CA ALA A 57 -13.43 -19.72 -0.07
C ALA A 57 -13.73 -20.80 -1.11
N ASN A 58 -12.99 -20.85 -2.23
CA ASN A 58 -13.17 -21.88 -3.27
C ASN A 58 -12.50 -23.24 -2.94
N ASN A 59 -11.60 -23.28 -1.94
CA ASN A 59 -10.91 -24.50 -1.52
C ASN A 59 -11.54 -25.17 -0.27
N GLY A 60 -12.73 -24.75 0.14
CA GLY A 60 -13.53 -25.38 1.20
C GLY A 60 -14.82 -25.98 0.66
#